data_AF-A0A7X6UP61-F1
#
_entry.id   AF-A0A7X6UP61-F1
#
_cell.length_a   1.000
_cell.length_b   1.000
_cell.length_c   1.000
_cell.angle_alpha   90.00
_cell.angle_beta   90.00
_cell.angle_gamma   90.00
#
_symmetry.space_group_name_H-M   'P 1'
#
loop_
_entity.id
_entity.type
_entity.pdbx_description
1 polymer ?
#
loop_
_entity_poly.entity_id
_entity_poly.type
_entity_poly.pdbx_seq_one_letter_code
_entity_poly.pdbx_strand_id
1 'polypeptide(L)'
;MRKVNKAVEGTAHPWRLRHPSPLSFCKKTIKQIAYIAIGIALYCSVVARGQDELQGVFSNEAEGFNTVTLMVHENGDAYFHAAVAGVIGKWSYDKPSSILTFNYFYPGPNKDASMHFTFDSKKRTYTLTGDGTETSTYSSQTLHYVTNAIPDQLIQAFKTYPKELKKHRQQTEAREKQRRKYEEKLAREKPEYEKIRTFIVENPHVVVSSDFYGRDDTPATRALKSTLGDRDVPFPEDVLVKMLEQLPPDNHWIREQIFARSEHSATTIEKYYPKALDWGARLNYGILVNIATHPNTPRSLVEDLALSTTLPGGAVGPAQAQVKQFAEDVLAGHTDTSDDSFHHLYELAIKMPTHGWTDNGKAILFALAKSPITPATVLARVADADDEFVQKAILSHANISAQILTQLSTSRFARVREAVLANPDIRPEMLLALSRDKEGIVRAAVAAHPATPTAILIEMQTDEYFDVRRNLIRNPNTPESVLVALASDSYAIIKSEAQQALSQRKKQNKQVNVLH
;
A
#
# COMPACT_ATOMS: atom_id res chain seq x y z
N MET A 1 -57.33 47.09 46.99
CA MET A 1 -56.89 47.15 45.57
C MET A 1 -58.08 46.71 44.70
N ARG A 2 -58.53 47.58 43.77
CA ARG A 2 -59.83 47.55 43.02
C ARG A 2 -59.95 46.29 42.13
N LYS A 3 -61.02 45.47 42.13
CA LYS A 3 -62.36 45.59 41.47
C LYS A 3 -62.24 45.99 39.97
N VAL A 4 -62.77 45.28 38.96
CA VAL A 4 -64.20 45.12 38.57
C VAL A 4 -64.38 44.14 37.36
N ASN A 5 -65.56 43.52 37.30
CA ASN A 5 -66.21 42.72 36.24
C ASN A 5 -66.87 43.54 35.09
N LYS A 6 -67.11 42.88 33.93
CA LYS A 6 -68.27 43.00 32.99
C LYS A 6 -68.37 44.07 31.87
N ALA A 7 -68.97 43.57 30.76
CA ALA A 7 -69.79 44.17 29.67
C ALA A 7 -69.05 44.93 28.52
N VAL A 8 -69.14 44.60 27.22
CA VAL A 8 -70.22 44.32 26.22
C VAL A 8 -70.68 45.58 25.45
N GLU A 9 -70.71 45.45 24.10
CA GLU A 9 -71.31 46.30 23.04
C GLU A 9 -70.67 47.68 22.76
N GLY A 10 -70.48 48.18 21.53
CA GLY A 10 -70.90 47.78 20.18
C GLY A 10 -71.04 49.01 19.25
N THR A 11 -71.02 48.77 17.92
CA THR A 11 -71.43 49.64 16.76
C THR A 11 -70.35 50.52 16.10
N ALA A 12 -70.30 50.75 14.78
CA ALA A 12 -70.80 50.14 13.53
C ALA A 12 -70.16 50.94 12.34
N HIS A 13 -70.04 50.33 11.16
CA HIS A 13 -69.53 50.90 9.87
C HIS A 13 -70.31 52.12 9.31
N PRO A 14 -69.80 52.94 8.33
CA PRO A 14 -69.87 52.62 6.86
C PRO A 14 -68.84 53.27 5.87
N TRP A 15 -68.39 52.44 4.91
CA TRP A 15 -68.30 52.57 3.43
C TRP A 15 -68.00 53.87 2.62
N ARG A 16 -67.19 53.63 1.55
CA ARG A 16 -66.94 54.34 0.26
C ARG A 16 -65.89 55.48 0.28
N LEU A 17 -64.96 55.64 -0.68
CA LEU A 17 -64.62 55.01 -1.96
C LEU A 17 -63.23 55.56 -2.37
N ARG A 18 -62.39 54.76 -3.05
CA ARG A 18 -61.71 55.16 -4.31
C ARG A 18 -60.93 53.98 -4.91
N HIS A 19 -61.36 53.57 -6.10
CA HIS A 19 -60.66 52.64 -6.99
C HIS A 19 -59.48 53.34 -7.69
N PRO A 20 -58.38 52.62 -7.99
CA PRO A 20 -57.55 52.87 -9.14
C PRO A 20 -57.94 51.97 -10.34
N SER A 21 -57.51 52.40 -11.52
CA SER A 21 -58.06 52.19 -12.87
C SER A 21 -57.97 50.77 -13.49
N PRO A 22 -58.70 50.51 -14.61
CA PRO A 22 -58.81 49.20 -15.27
C PRO A 22 -57.52 48.62 -15.87
N LEU A 23 -56.43 49.38 -15.97
CA LEU A 23 -55.19 48.92 -16.59
C LEU A 23 -54.28 48.09 -15.67
N SER A 24 -54.52 48.06 -14.34
CA SER A 24 -53.74 47.22 -13.42
C SER A 24 -54.32 45.81 -13.23
N PHE A 25 -55.59 45.60 -13.59
CA PHE A 25 -56.26 44.29 -13.48
C PHE A 25 -55.93 43.39 -14.68
N CYS A 26 -55.71 43.93 -15.88
CA CYS A 26 -55.36 43.12 -17.06
C CYS A 26 -53.95 42.49 -17.03
N LYS A 27 -52.94 43.10 -16.40
CA LYS A 27 -51.57 42.54 -16.40
C LYS A 27 -51.36 41.38 -15.43
N LYS A 28 -52.15 41.28 -14.36
CA LYS A 28 -52.03 40.19 -13.37
C LYS A 28 -52.75 38.92 -13.84
N THR A 29 -53.91 39.08 -14.49
CA THR A 29 -54.69 37.98 -15.06
C THR A 29 -54.03 37.39 -16.31
N ILE A 30 -53.37 38.20 -17.14
CA ILE A 30 -52.60 37.69 -18.31
C ILE A 30 -51.38 36.86 -17.86
N LYS A 31 -50.70 37.22 -16.76
CA LYS A 31 -49.62 36.39 -16.18
C LYS A 31 -50.15 35.08 -15.59
N GLN A 32 -51.27 35.09 -14.88
CA GLN A 32 -51.87 33.86 -14.33
C GLN A 32 -52.40 32.93 -15.42
N ILE A 33 -52.99 33.46 -16.50
CA ILE A 33 -53.41 32.66 -17.66
C ILE A 33 -52.19 32.09 -18.40
N ALA A 34 -51.07 32.82 -18.49
CA ALA A 34 -49.82 32.29 -19.06
C ALA A 34 -49.20 31.16 -18.21
N TYR A 35 -49.25 31.24 -16.87
CA TYR A 35 -48.76 30.18 -15.99
C TYR A 35 -49.66 28.94 -15.97
N ILE A 36 -50.98 29.13 -16.08
CA ILE A 36 -51.94 28.03 -16.23
C ILE A 36 -51.78 27.36 -17.60
N ALA A 37 -51.53 28.13 -18.66
CA ALA A 37 -51.25 27.60 -20.00
C ALA A 37 -49.92 26.83 -20.07
N ILE A 38 -48.87 27.26 -19.36
CA ILE A 38 -47.59 26.54 -19.27
C ILE A 38 -47.73 25.27 -18.42
N GLY A 39 -48.48 25.31 -17.32
CA GLY A 39 -48.77 24.15 -16.49
C GLY A 39 -49.63 23.09 -17.20
N ILE A 40 -50.58 23.54 -18.03
CA ILE A 40 -51.37 22.66 -18.92
C ILE A 40 -50.54 22.17 -20.10
N ALA A 41 -49.62 22.97 -20.65
CA ALA A 41 -48.71 22.52 -21.71
C ALA A 41 -47.72 21.46 -21.23
N LEU A 42 -47.19 21.59 -19.99
CA LEU A 42 -46.35 20.59 -19.33
C LEU A 42 -47.14 19.31 -18.95
N TYR A 43 -48.39 19.44 -18.53
CA TYR A 43 -49.24 18.28 -18.22
C TYR A 43 -49.75 17.58 -19.49
N CYS A 44 -50.09 18.32 -20.54
CA CYS A 44 -50.52 17.77 -21.83
C CYS A 44 -49.34 17.23 -22.65
N SER A 45 -48.11 17.73 -22.50
CA SER A 45 -46.93 17.08 -23.09
C SER A 45 -46.63 15.74 -22.43
N VAL A 46 -46.86 15.62 -21.12
CA VAL A 46 -46.73 14.37 -20.34
C VAL A 46 -47.80 13.32 -20.68
N VAL A 47 -49.00 13.73 -21.10
CA VAL A 47 -50.09 12.77 -21.43
C VAL A 47 -50.20 12.48 -22.94
N ALA A 48 -49.71 13.35 -23.83
CA ALA A 48 -49.97 13.24 -25.27
C ALA A 48 -48.91 12.53 -26.12
N ARG A 49 -47.74 12.14 -25.57
CA ARG A 49 -46.71 11.42 -26.33
C ARG A 49 -46.07 10.33 -25.47
N GLY A 50 -46.66 9.12 -25.49
CA GLY A 50 -46.15 7.96 -24.75
C GLY A 50 -44.81 7.44 -25.27
N GLN A 51 -43.71 8.16 -25.01
CA GLN A 51 -42.34 7.69 -25.15
C GLN A 51 -41.51 8.10 -23.93
N ASP A 52 -40.65 7.21 -23.45
CA ASP A 52 -39.76 7.39 -22.30
C ASP A 52 -38.68 8.46 -22.58
N GLU A 53 -39.00 9.75 -22.51
CA GLU A 53 -38.01 10.82 -22.68
C GLU A 53 -37.49 11.36 -21.33
N LEU A 54 -36.20 11.73 -21.30
CA LEU A 54 -35.49 12.17 -20.09
C LEU A 54 -35.74 13.67 -19.84
N GLN A 55 -36.09 14.04 -18.61
CA GLN A 55 -36.38 15.43 -18.24
C GLN A 55 -35.12 16.28 -17.93
N GLY A 56 -33.96 15.65 -17.67
CA GLY A 56 -32.66 16.32 -17.51
C GLY A 56 -31.72 15.68 -16.48
N VAL A 57 -30.46 16.09 -16.49
CA VAL A 57 -29.39 15.70 -15.55
C VAL A 57 -29.12 16.84 -14.57
N PHE A 58 -29.14 16.57 -13.27
CA PHE A 58 -28.83 17.55 -12.22
C PHE A 58 -27.62 17.08 -11.40
N SER A 59 -26.64 17.96 -11.17
CA SER A 59 -25.39 17.66 -10.44
C SER A 59 -25.05 18.75 -9.43
N ASN A 60 -24.34 18.38 -8.36
CA ASN A 60 -23.79 19.34 -7.40
C ASN A 60 -22.46 19.99 -7.86
N GLU A 61 -21.88 19.56 -8.99
CA GLU A 61 -20.69 20.15 -9.60
C GLU A 61 -21.00 20.74 -10.98
N ALA A 62 -20.33 21.86 -11.31
CA ALA A 62 -20.59 22.61 -12.54
C ALA A 62 -20.00 21.95 -13.82
N GLU A 63 -19.00 21.06 -13.69
CA GLU A 63 -18.23 20.51 -14.82
C GLU A 63 -18.14 18.98 -14.87
N GLY A 64 -19.14 18.23 -14.36
CA GLY A 64 -19.14 16.78 -14.56
C GLY A 64 -20.10 15.93 -13.72
N PHE A 65 -20.03 14.62 -13.98
CA PHE A 65 -20.87 13.53 -13.43
C PHE A 65 -20.30 12.88 -12.16
N ASN A 66 -19.41 13.55 -11.43
CA ASN A 66 -18.48 12.84 -10.55
C ASN A 66 -18.95 12.62 -9.10
N THR A 67 -19.95 13.36 -8.60
CA THR A 67 -20.22 13.35 -7.14
C THR A 67 -21.65 13.00 -6.76
N VAL A 68 -22.67 13.76 -7.18
CA VAL A 68 -24.10 13.40 -7.01
C VAL A 68 -24.89 13.76 -8.27
N THR A 69 -25.49 12.79 -8.97
CA THR A 69 -26.26 13.02 -10.20
C THR A 69 -27.69 12.47 -10.10
N LEU A 70 -28.67 13.34 -10.32
CA LEU A 70 -30.10 13.01 -10.39
C LEU A 70 -30.57 13.00 -11.86
N MET A 71 -31.15 11.88 -12.29
CA MET A 71 -31.74 11.70 -13.62
C MET A 71 -33.21 11.38 -13.49
N VAL A 72 -34.10 12.14 -14.15
CA VAL A 72 -35.55 11.98 -14.00
C VAL A 72 -36.22 11.46 -15.28
N HIS A 73 -36.90 10.32 -15.19
CA HIS A 73 -37.71 9.76 -16.28
C HIS A 73 -39.20 10.11 -16.13
N GLU A 74 -39.90 10.20 -17.28
CA GLU A 74 -41.32 10.54 -17.37
C GLU A 74 -42.29 9.49 -16.80
N ASN A 75 -41.83 8.24 -16.65
CA ASN A 75 -42.60 7.13 -16.08
C ASN A 75 -42.64 7.14 -14.53
N GLY A 76 -41.99 8.12 -13.88
CA GLY A 76 -41.89 8.22 -12.42
C GLY A 76 -40.69 7.49 -11.80
N ASP A 77 -39.87 6.82 -12.61
CA ASP A 77 -38.57 6.31 -12.17
C ASP A 77 -37.53 7.43 -12.28
N ALA A 78 -36.61 7.51 -11.32
CA ALA A 78 -35.49 8.44 -11.41
C ALA A 78 -34.30 7.88 -10.64
N TYR A 79 -33.09 8.25 -11.04
CA TYR A 79 -31.85 7.64 -10.58
C TYR A 79 -31.00 8.63 -9.82
N PHE A 80 -30.42 8.18 -8.70
CA PHE A 80 -29.48 8.94 -7.89
C PHE A 80 -28.13 8.23 -7.91
N HIS A 81 -27.13 8.86 -8.54
CA HIS A 81 -25.75 8.40 -8.53
C HIS A 81 -24.95 9.19 -7.51
N ALA A 82 -24.30 8.54 -6.54
CA ALA A 82 -23.20 9.15 -5.80
C ALA A 82 -21.89 8.42 -6.13
N ALA A 83 -20.76 9.14 -6.17
CA ALA A 83 -19.43 8.71 -6.66
C ALA A 83 -18.94 7.30 -6.25
N VAL A 84 -19.50 6.70 -5.20
CA VAL A 84 -19.10 5.40 -4.64
C VAL A 84 -20.25 4.37 -4.59
N ALA A 85 -21.50 4.77 -4.88
CA ALA A 85 -22.65 3.88 -4.98
C ALA A 85 -23.77 4.49 -5.83
N GLY A 86 -24.09 3.85 -6.96
CA GLY A 86 -25.31 4.12 -7.71
C GLY A 86 -26.51 3.49 -7.00
N VAL A 87 -27.56 4.26 -6.74
CA VAL A 87 -28.75 3.79 -6.04
C VAL A 87 -29.96 3.96 -6.95
N ILE A 88 -30.68 2.88 -7.22
CA ILE A 88 -31.96 2.91 -7.94
C ILE A 88 -33.10 2.82 -6.94
N GLY A 89 -34.11 3.65 -7.17
CA GLY A 89 -35.31 3.74 -6.37
C GLY A 89 -36.47 4.27 -7.20
N LYS A 90 -37.64 4.38 -6.59
CA LYS A 90 -38.85 4.92 -7.21
C LYS A 90 -39.15 6.29 -6.67
N TRP A 91 -39.50 7.20 -7.57
CA TRP A 91 -39.89 8.53 -7.14
C TRP A 91 -41.40 8.62 -6.96
N SER A 92 -41.80 9.42 -5.98
CA SER A 92 -43.18 9.82 -5.77
C SER A 92 -43.21 11.32 -5.53
N TYR A 93 -44.11 12.02 -6.22
CA TYR A 93 -44.27 13.46 -6.06
C TYR A 93 -45.53 13.77 -5.27
N ASP A 94 -45.38 14.43 -4.12
CA ASP A 94 -46.49 14.94 -3.33
C ASP A 94 -46.84 16.35 -3.78
N LYS A 95 -47.91 16.46 -4.57
CA LYS A 95 -48.36 17.70 -5.22
C LYS A 95 -48.72 18.84 -4.25
N PRO A 96 -49.39 18.60 -3.10
CA PRO A 96 -49.69 19.65 -2.11
C PRO A 96 -48.44 20.22 -1.43
N SER A 97 -47.49 19.35 -1.05
CA SER A 97 -46.28 19.79 -0.34
C SER A 97 -45.14 20.18 -1.28
N SER A 98 -45.30 19.90 -2.59
CA SER A 98 -44.27 20.06 -3.61
C SER A 98 -42.96 19.34 -3.26
N ILE A 99 -43.08 18.16 -2.64
CA ILE A 99 -41.95 17.31 -2.23
C ILE A 99 -41.84 16.14 -3.21
N LEU A 100 -40.62 15.92 -3.68
CA LEU A 100 -40.25 14.79 -4.52
C LEU A 100 -39.48 13.78 -3.66
N THR A 101 -40.03 12.57 -3.48
CA THR A 101 -39.44 11.53 -2.61
C THR A 101 -38.83 10.41 -3.44
N PHE A 102 -37.58 10.05 -3.18
CA PHE A 102 -36.87 8.92 -3.77
C PHE A 102 -36.84 7.73 -2.81
N ASN A 103 -37.59 6.67 -3.09
CA ASN A 103 -37.60 5.46 -2.29
C ASN A 103 -36.62 4.45 -2.87
N TYR A 104 -35.55 4.13 -2.15
CA TYR A 104 -34.49 3.26 -2.64
C TYR A 104 -34.14 2.16 -1.65
N PHE A 105 -33.45 1.15 -2.15
CA PHE A 105 -32.92 0.07 -1.33
C PHE A 105 -31.44 0.34 -1.02
N TYR A 106 -31.07 0.36 0.25
CA TYR A 106 -29.68 0.58 0.66
C TYR A 106 -28.99 -0.77 0.94
N PRO A 107 -28.01 -1.21 0.12
CA PRO A 107 -27.47 -2.57 0.18
C PRO A 107 -26.71 -2.91 1.47
N GLY A 108 -26.16 -1.92 2.17
CA GLY A 108 -25.37 -2.14 3.38
C GLY A 108 -26.21 -2.70 4.54
N PRO A 109 -27.15 -1.92 5.11
CA PRO A 109 -28.02 -2.33 6.20
C PRO A 109 -29.30 -3.04 5.74
N ASN A 110 -29.44 -3.37 4.45
CA ASN A 110 -30.53 -4.17 3.89
C ASN A 110 -31.94 -3.64 4.28
N LYS A 111 -32.16 -2.34 4.09
CA LYS A 111 -33.44 -1.67 4.38
C LYS A 111 -33.90 -0.79 3.23
N ASP A 112 -35.22 -0.61 3.14
CA ASP A 112 -35.81 0.45 2.34
C ASP A 112 -35.52 1.80 3.02
N ALA A 113 -35.15 2.80 2.22
CA ALA A 113 -34.81 4.14 2.66
C ALA A 113 -35.41 5.17 1.69
N SER A 114 -35.58 6.41 2.14
CA SER A 114 -36.19 7.46 1.33
C SER A 114 -35.43 8.77 1.45
N MET A 115 -35.20 9.45 0.33
CA MET A 115 -34.67 10.83 0.32
C MET A 115 -35.77 11.78 -0.16
N HIS A 116 -35.85 12.98 0.42
CA HIS A 116 -36.87 13.98 0.05
C HIS A 116 -36.21 15.20 -0.57
N PHE A 117 -36.83 15.75 -1.61
CA PHE A 117 -36.30 16.86 -2.38
C PHE A 117 -37.36 17.93 -2.61
N THR A 118 -36.93 19.18 -2.62
CA THR A 118 -37.75 20.34 -2.99
C THR A 118 -37.19 21.02 -4.22
N PHE A 119 -38.04 21.51 -5.11
CA PHE A 119 -37.63 22.09 -6.39
C PHE A 119 -37.84 23.62 -6.43
N ASP A 120 -36.78 24.37 -6.74
CA ASP A 120 -36.85 25.81 -7.07
C ASP A 120 -36.91 25.99 -8.59
N SER A 121 -38.10 26.33 -9.08
CA SER A 121 -38.36 26.51 -10.51
C SER A 121 -37.69 27.73 -11.13
N LYS A 122 -37.33 28.76 -10.34
CA LYS A 122 -36.63 29.95 -10.85
C LYS A 122 -35.16 29.69 -11.07
N LYS A 123 -34.56 28.88 -10.20
CA LYS A 123 -33.13 28.52 -10.24
C LYS A 123 -32.85 27.21 -10.96
N ARG A 124 -33.90 26.40 -11.23
CA ARG A 124 -33.80 25.03 -11.76
C ARG A 124 -32.90 24.14 -10.89
N THR A 125 -33.14 24.18 -9.58
CA THR A 125 -32.35 23.42 -8.60
C THR A 125 -33.23 22.53 -7.73
N TYR A 126 -32.72 21.34 -7.41
CA TYR A 126 -33.29 20.49 -6.36
C TYR A 126 -32.49 20.62 -5.07
N THR A 127 -33.17 20.74 -3.93
CA THR A 127 -32.53 20.73 -2.61
C THR A 127 -32.96 19.51 -1.82
N LEU A 128 -31.99 18.72 -1.33
CA LEU A 128 -32.21 17.59 -0.44
C LEU A 128 -32.69 18.10 0.93
N THR A 129 -33.89 17.71 1.32
CA THR A 129 -34.47 17.96 2.64
C THR A 129 -34.40 16.65 3.42
N GLY A 130 -33.46 16.51 4.35
CA GLY A 130 -33.27 15.26 5.09
C GLY A 130 -34.51 14.81 5.88
N ASP A 131 -34.61 13.51 6.19
CA ASP A 131 -35.66 12.93 7.05
C ASP A 131 -35.27 12.86 8.55
N GLY A 132 -34.11 13.43 8.89
CA GLY A 132 -33.61 13.52 10.27
C GLY A 132 -32.80 12.32 10.76
N THR A 133 -32.50 11.32 9.91
CA THR A 133 -31.75 10.13 10.34
C THR A 133 -30.32 10.00 9.79
N GLU A 134 -29.83 10.97 9.02
CA GLU A 134 -28.48 10.91 8.43
C GLU A 134 -27.41 11.61 9.29
N THR A 135 -26.42 10.83 9.72
CA THR A 135 -25.11 11.32 10.19
C THR A 135 -24.07 11.16 9.08
N SER A 136 -23.89 12.15 8.21
CA SER A 136 -22.54 12.61 7.78
C SER A 136 -22.56 13.68 6.69
N THR A 137 -21.60 14.58 6.87
CA THR A 137 -20.91 15.48 5.94
C THR A 137 -20.95 15.13 4.44
N TYR A 138 -21.77 15.83 3.66
CA TYR A 138 -21.55 16.02 2.21
C TYR A 138 -21.79 17.48 1.82
N SER A 139 -20.88 18.04 1.01
CA SER A 139 -20.67 19.47 0.80
C SER A 139 -21.64 20.17 -0.16
N SER A 140 -22.77 19.57 -0.54
CA SER A 140 -23.80 20.31 -1.28
C SER A 140 -25.15 19.60 -1.25
N GLN A 141 -26.10 20.17 -0.51
CA GLN A 141 -27.50 19.74 -0.49
C GLN A 141 -28.26 20.21 -1.74
N THR A 142 -27.63 20.91 -2.69
CA THR A 142 -28.29 21.51 -3.86
C THR A 142 -27.75 20.92 -5.16
N LEU A 143 -28.64 20.44 -6.02
CA LEU A 143 -28.34 19.92 -7.35
C LEU A 143 -28.78 20.93 -8.41
N HIS A 144 -27.87 21.27 -9.32
CA HIS A 144 -28.07 22.22 -10.40
C HIS A 144 -28.28 21.50 -11.73
N TYR A 145 -29.16 22.02 -12.58
CA TYR A 145 -29.35 21.49 -13.93
C TYR A 145 -28.05 21.59 -14.76
N VAL A 146 -27.70 20.49 -15.44
CA VAL A 146 -26.46 20.37 -16.25
C VAL A 146 -26.77 20.19 -17.74
N THR A 147 -27.49 19.14 -18.13
CA THR A 147 -27.72 18.81 -19.55
C THR A 147 -28.94 17.89 -19.75
N ASN A 148 -29.43 17.81 -20.99
CA ASN A 148 -30.44 16.83 -21.41
C ASN A 148 -29.85 15.60 -22.11
N ALA A 149 -28.54 15.57 -22.37
CA ALA A 149 -27.89 14.47 -23.10
C ALA A 149 -27.11 13.54 -22.14
N ILE A 150 -27.52 12.26 -22.06
CA ILE A 150 -26.81 11.21 -21.30
C ILE A 150 -26.02 10.33 -22.29
N PRO A 151 -24.76 9.96 -21.98
CA PRO A 151 -24.01 8.96 -22.75
C PRO A 151 -24.71 7.59 -22.87
N ASP A 152 -24.72 7.00 -24.07
CA ASP A 152 -25.38 5.71 -24.36
C ASP A 152 -24.95 4.55 -23.47
N GLN A 153 -23.69 4.54 -23.02
CA GLN A 153 -23.15 3.52 -22.12
C GLN A 153 -23.85 3.52 -20.75
N LEU A 154 -24.20 4.71 -20.24
CA LEU A 154 -24.98 4.84 -19.01
C LEU A 154 -26.42 4.41 -19.25
N ILE A 155 -27.02 4.78 -20.39
CA ILE A 155 -28.36 4.31 -20.79
C ILE A 155 -28.44 2.78 -20.80
N GLN A 156 -27.43 2.08 -21.31
CA GLN A 156 -27.41 0.62 -21.29
C GLN A 156 -27.15 0.01 -19.92
N ALA A 157 -26.26 0.61 -19.12
CA ALA A 157 -26.10 0.22 -17.73
C ALA A 157 -27.43 0.34 -16.96
N PHE A 158 -28.23 1.38 -17.23
CA PHE A 158 -29.55 1.57 -16.62
C PHE A 158 -30.59 0.53 -17.04
N LYS A 159 -30.63 0.15 -18.31
CA LYS A 159 -31.57 -0.89 -18.78
C LYS A 159 -31.32 -2.25 -18.12
N THR A 160 -30.08 -2.53 -17.73
CA THR A 160 -29.68 -3.82 -17.15
C THR A 160 -29.65 -3.84 -15.62
N TYR A 161 -29.48 -2.68 -14.96
CA TYR A 161 -29.35 -2.58 -13.50
C TYR A 161 -30.57 -3.09 -12.69
N PRO A 162 -31.85 -2.88 -13.06
CA PRO A 162 -32.99 -3.42 -12.30
C PRO A 162 -32.97 -4.95 -12.16
N LYS A 163 -32.48 -5.64 -13.20
CA LYS A 163 -32.31 -7.10 -13.20
C LYS A 163 -31.16 -7.52 -12.28
N GLU A 164 -30.03 -6.81 -12.33
CA GLU A 164 -28.89 -7.08 -11.45
C GLU A 164 -29.18 -6.74 -9.99
N LEU A 165 -29.92 -5.66 -9.69
CA LEU A 165 -30.35 -5.32 -8.33
C LEU A 165 -31.27 -6.40 -7.75
N LYS A 166 -32.24 -6.90 -8.54
CA LYS A 166 -33.11 -8.01 -8.14
C LYS A 166 -32.30 -9.28 -7.85
N LYS A 167 -31.31 -9.59 -8.68
CA LYS A 167 -30.39 -10.72 -8.50
C LYS A 167 -29.52 -10.54 -7.25
N HIS A 168 -28.95 -9.36 -7.01
CA HIS A 168 -28.20 -9.04 -5.79
C HIS A 168 -29.07 -9.15 -4.53
N ARG A 169 -30.30 -8.64 -4.55
CA ARG A 169 -31.26 -8.79 -3.44
C ARG A 169 -31.51 -10.26 -3.13
N GLN A 170 -31.84 -11.06 -4.15
CA GLN A 170 -32.07 -12.50 -3.98
C GLN A 170 -30.84 -13.22 -3.44
N GLN A 171 -29.64 -12.85 -3.88
CA GLN A 171 -28.39 -13.42 -3.37
C GLN A 171 -28.13 -13.03 -1.91
N THR A 172 -28.35 -11.76 -1.53
CA THR A 172 -28.20 -11.28 -0.15
C THR A 172 -29.23 -11.93 0.78
N GLU A 173 -30.51 -11.95 0.40
CA GLU A 173 -31.58 -12.65 1.14
C GLU A 173 -31.28 -14.15 1.29
N ALA A 174 -30.78 -14.79 0.24
CA ALA A 174 -30.36 -16.19 0.30
C ALA A 174 -29.18 -16.40 1.26
N ARG A 175 -28.17 -15.51 1.24
CA ARG A 175 -27.04 -15.53 2.17
C ARG A 175 -27.48 -15.31 3.62
N GLU A 176 -28.38 -14.36 3.88
CA GLU A 176 -28.93 -14.12 5.21
C GLU A 176 -29.76 -15.30 5.71
N LYS A 177 -30.59 -15.88 4.84
CA LYS A 177 -31.36 -17.09 5.18
C LYS A 177 -30.44 -18.27 5.49
N GLN A 178 -29.36 -18.45 4.72
CA GLN A 178 -28.34 -19.46 5.00
C GLN A 178 -27.62 -19.19 6.33
N ARG A 179 -27.22 -17.94 6.58
CA ARG A 179 -26.59 -17.50 7.83
C ARG A 179 -27.49 -17.77 9.03
N ARG A 180 -28.76 -17.37 8.97
CA ARG A 180 -29.73 -17.61 10.06
C ARG A 180 -29.94 -19.09 10.34
N LYS A 181 -30.08 -19.92 9.29
CA LYS A 181 -30.17 -21.38 9.45
C LYS A 181 -28.92 -21.96 10.11
N TYR A 182 -27.75 -21.43 9.76
CA TYR A 182 -26.48 -21.85 10.36
C TYR A 182 -26.37 -21.40 11.83
N GLU A 183 -26.78 -20.18 12.16
CA GLU A 183 -26.84 -19.69 13.55
C GLU A 183 -27.84 -20.49 14.41
N GLU A 184 -29.02 -20.81 13.87
CA GLU A 184 -30.01 -21.69 14.52
C GLU A 184 -29.43 -23.09 14.77
N LYS A 185 -28.69 -23.65 13.80
CA LYS A 185 -27.96 -24.93 13.94
C LYS A 185 -26.93 -24.83 15.07
N LEU A 186 -26.09 -23.80 15.07
CA LEU A 186 -25.06 -23.59 16.12
C LEU A 186 -25.69 -23.43 17.51
N ALA A 187 -26.80 -22.68 17.63
CA ALA A 187 -27.49 -22.50 18.89
C ALA A 187 -28.06 -23.82 19.43
N ARG A 188 -28.62 -24.66 18.56
CA ARG A 188 -29.11 -26.00 18.92
C ARG A 188 -27.98 -26.93 19.35
N GLU A 189 -26.85 -26.87 18.67
CA GLU A 189 -25.69 -27.74 18.88
C GLU A 189 -24.75 -27.25 20.00
N LYS A 190 -24.94 -26.04 20.52
CA LYS A 190 -24.08 -25.41 21.53
C LYS A 190 -23.90 -26.27 22.79
N PRO A 191 -24.94 -26.87 23.41
CA PRO A 191 -24.75 -27.65 24.63
C PRO A 191 -23.85 -28.88 24.41
N GLU A 192 -24.01 -29.56 23.26
CA GLU A 192 -23.18 -30.70 22.89
C GLU A 192 -21.74 -30.28 22.58
N TYR A 193 -21.57 -29.18 21.84
CA TYR A 193 -20.26 -28.58 21.55
C TYR A 193 -19.48 -28.26 22.84
N GLU A 194 -20.10 -27.58 23.80
CA GLU A 194 -19.42 -27.21 25.06
C GLU A 194 -19.06 -28.45 25.90
N LYS A 195 -19.96 -29.44 25.94
CA LYS A 195 -19.68 -30.71 26.61
C LYS A 195 -18.46 -31.42 26.00
N ILE A 196 -18.39 -31.50 24.67
CA ILE A 196 -17.25 -32.12 23.98
C ILE A 196 -15.99 -31.30 24.21
N ARG A 197 -16.06 -29.97 24.13
CA ARG A 197 -14.91 -29.09 24.37
C ARG A 197 -14.32 -29.31 25.76
N THR A 198 -15.14 -29.32 26.81
CA THR A 198 -14.69 -29.63 28.17
C THR A 198 -14.07 -31.02 28.25
N PHE A 199 -14.68 -32.01 27.61
CA PHE A 199 -14.15 -33.38 27.61
C PHE A 199 -12.78 -33.49 26.93
N ILE A 200 -12.56 -32.75 25.83
CA ILE A 200 -11.25 -32.68 25.17
C ILE A 200 -10.19 -32.09 26.11
N VAL A 201 -10.53 -31.00 26.82
CA VAL A 201 -9.61 -30.34 27.76
C VAL A 201 -9.22 -31.29 28.89
N GLU A 202 -10.18 -32.03 29.44
CA GLU A 202 -9.94 -32.99 30.52
C GLU A 202 -9.22 -34.27 30.04
N ASN A 203 -9.48 -34.70 28.80
CA ASN A 203 -9.02 -35.98 28.24
C ASN A 203 -8.54 -35.82 26.78
N PRO A 204 -7.37 -35.20 26.55
CA PRO A 204 -6.93 -34.82 25.20
C PRO A 204 -6.75 -36.02 24.25
N HIS A 205 -6.45 -37.22 24.75
CA HIS A 205 -6.33 -38.43 23.91
C HIS A 205 -7.60 -38.82 23.16
N VAL A 206 -8.78 -38.31 23.54
CA VAL A 206 -10.05 -38.58 22.83
C VAL A 206 -10.00 -38.10 21.38
N VAL A 207 -9.25 -37.04 21.09
CA VAL A 207 -9.27 -36.40 19.76
C VAL A 207 -8.55 -37.23 18.69
N VAL A 208 -7.94 -38.36 19.07
CA VAL A 208 -7.33 -39.33 18.16
C VAL A 208 -8.39 -40.16 17.40
N SER A 209 -9.66 -40.12 17.82
CA SER A 209 -10.76 -40.77 17.09
C SER A 209 -11.05 -40.09 15.75
N SER A 210 -11.41 -40.88 14.74
CA SER A 210 -11.88 -40.41 13.43
C SER A 210 -13.09 -39.48 13.51
N ASP A 211 -13.87 -39.54 14.59
CA ASP A 211 -15.06 -38.71 14.82
C ASP A 211 -14.75 -37.21 14.85
N PHE A 212 -13.50 -36.84 15.13
CA PHE A 212 -13.04 -35.45 15.19
C PHE A 212 -12.39 -34.94 13.90
N TYR A 213 -12.11 -35.82 12.93
CA TYR A 213 -11.34 -35.48 11.72
C TYR A 213 -12.20 -35.36 10.46
N GLY A 214 -13.51 -35.54 10.58
CA GLY A 214 -14.44 -35.42 9.47
C GLY A 214 -14.41 -34.05 8.79
N ARG A 215 -14.77 -34.02 7.50
CA ARG A 215 -14.97 -32.77 6.75
C ARG A 215 -16.25 -32.03 7.18
N ASP A 216 -17.19 -32.76 7.77
CA ASP A 216 -18.47 -32.22 8.19
C ASP A 216 -18.30 -31.27 9.38
N ASP A 217 -19.08 -30.19 9.34
CA ASP A 217 -19.18 -29.22 10.41
C ASP A 217 -20.07 -29.77 11.54
N THR A 218 -19.49 -30.61 12.39
CA THR A 218 -20.13 -31.25 13.54
C THR A 218 -19.72 -30.54 14.85
N PRO A 219 -20.46 -30.73 15.95
CA PRO A 219 -20.05 -30.23 17.26
C PRO A 219 -18.64 -30.70 17.64
N ALA A 220 -18.30 -31.96 17.35
CA ALA A 220 -16.99 -32.55 17.64
C ALA A 220 -15.85 -31.91 16.83
N THR A 221 -16.01 -31.78 15.51
CA THR A 221 -14.98 -31.17 14.65
C THR A 221 -14.76 -29.70 15.02
N ARG A 222 -15.83 -28.95 15.30
CA ARG A 222 -15.71 -27.56 15.80
C ARG A 222 -15.02 -27.49 17.16
N ALA A 223 -15.36 -28.38 18.10
CA ALA A 223 -14.76 -28.40 19.44
C ALA A 223 -13.25 -28.70 19.37
N LEU A 224 -12.83 -29.66 18.53
CA LEU A 224 -11.42 -29.90 18.27
C LEU A 224 -10.73 -28.67 17.66
N LYS A 225 -11.30 -28.07 16.61
CA LYS A 225 -10.70 -26.89 15.99
C LYS A 225 -10.55 -25.74 16.99
N SER A 226 -11.58 -25.48 17.79
CA SER A 226 -11.53 -24.44 18.82
C SER A 226 -10.46 -24.72 19.88
N THR A 227 -10.40 -25.95 20.41
CA THR A 227 -9.43 -26.32 21.47
C THR A 227 -8.00 -26.34 20.96
N LEU A 228 -7.76 -26.89 19.77
CA LEU A 228 -6.43 -26.96 19.18
C LEU A 228 -5.86 -25.57 18.83
N GLY A 229 -6.73 -24.65 18.40
CA GLY A 229 -6.35 -23.25 18.13
C GLY A 229 -6.14 -22.40 19.39
N ASP A 230 -6.66 -22.85 20.54
CA ASP A 230 -6.49 -22.20 21.84
C ASP A 230 -5.12 -22.61 22.43
N ARG A 231 -4.15 -21.68 22.42
CA ARG A 231 -2.76 -21.95 22.84
C ARG A 231 -2.62 -22.10 24.36
N ASP A 232 -3.62 -21.67 25.13
CA ASP A 232 -3.63 -21.80 26.58
C ASP A 232 -4.09 -23.20 27.05
N VAL A 233 -4.73 -23.97 26.16
CA VAL A 233 -5.16 -25.35 26.43
C VAL A 233 -4.09 -26.32 25.94
N PRO A 234 -3.27 -26.94 26.81
CA PRO A 234 -2.14 -27.76 26.37
C PRO A 234 -2.59 -29.08 25.73
N PHE A 235 -1.85 -29.53 24.72
CA PHE A 235 -1.99 -30.88 24.15
C PHE A 235 -0.69 -31.67 24.39
N PRO A 236 -0.78 -32.90 24.95
CA PRO A 236 0.39 -33.76 25.05
C PRO A 236 1.01 -34.02 23.67
N GLU A 237 2.34 -34.00 23.61
CA GLU A 237 3.06 -34.19 22.35
C GLU A 237 2.70 -35.53 21.66
N ASP A 238 2.50 -36.61 22.42
CA ASP A 238 2.12 -37.91 21.87
C ASP A 238 0.75 -37.90 21.20
N VAL A 239 -0.18 -37.07 21.69
CA VAL A 239 -1.50 -36.85 21.07
C VAL A 239 -1.32 -36.14 19.74
N LEU A 240 -0.58 -35.03 19.72
CA LEU A 240 -0.32 -34.26 18.50
C LEU A 240 0.35 -35.11 17.41
N VAL A 241 1.33 -35.93 17.80
CA VAL A 241 2.01 -36.87 16.91
C VAL A 241 1.03 -37.91 16.34
N LYS A 242 0.21 -38.55 17.17
CA LYS A 242 -0.81 -39.50 16.71
C LYS A 242 -1.81 -38.84 15.75
N MET A 243 -2.22 -37.60 16.02
CA MET A 243 -3.07 -36.84 15.11
C MET A 243 -2.40 -36.67 13.74
N LEU A 244 -1.13 -36.25 13.67
CA LEU A 244 -0.40 -36.10 12.39
C LEU A 244 -0.34 -37.41 11.58
N GLU A 245 -0.28 -38.56 12.25
CA GLU A 245 -0.24 -39.88 11.62
C GLU A 245 -1.58 -40.35 11.07
N GLN A 246 -2.69 -39.96 11.72
CA GLN A 246 -4.03 -40.46 11.40
C GLN A 246 -4.87 -39.48 10.58
N LEU A 247 -4.49 -38.20 10.53
CA LEU A 247 -5.24 -37.18 9.81
C LEU A 247 -5.37 -37.51 8.32
N PRO A 248 -6.58 -37.35 7.73
CA PRO A 248 -6.77 -37.47 6.29
C PRO A 248 -5.78 -36.58 5.50
N PRO A 249 -5.26 -37.01 4.33
CA PRO A 249 -4.17 -36.32 3.64
C PRO A 249 -4.42 -34.85 3.29
N ASP A 250 -5.68 -34.44 3.15
CA ASP A 250 -6.13 -33.11 2.73
C ASP A 250 -6.42 -32.15 3.90
N ASN A 251 -6.40 -32.64 5.14
CA ASN A 251 -6.71 -31.85 6.32
C ASN A 251 -5.54 -30.95 6.75
N HIS A 252 -5.29 -29.91 5.96
CA HIS A 252 -4.17 -28.99 6.11
C HIS A 252 -4.33 -28.04 7.29
N TRP A 253 -5.56 -27.61 7.60
CA TRP A 253 -5.81 -26.69 8.71
C TRP A 253 -5.44 -27.31 10.06
N ILE A 254 -5.83 -28.56 10.33
CA ILE A 254 -5.47 -29.22 11.61
C ILE A 254 -3.95 -29.42 11.68
N ARG A 255 -3.30 -29.83 10.59
CA ARG A 255 -1.82 -29.96 10.54
C ARG A 255 -1.12 -28.64 10.86
N GLU A 256 -1.57 -27.55 10.24
CA GLU A 256 -1.05 -26.21 10.51
C GLU A 256 -1.16 -25.87 12.00
N GLN A 257 -2.34 -26.11 12.62
CA GLN A 257 -2.51 -25.84 14.05
C GLN A 257 -1.62 -26.69 14.93
N ILE A 258 -1.43 -27.97 14.59
CA ILE A 258 -0.52 -28.89 15.27
C ILE A 258 0.91 -28.34 15.23
N PHE A 259 1.43 -27.97 14.05
CA PHE A 259 2.79 -27.42 13.94
C PHE A 259 2.99 -26.06 14.60
N ALA A 260 1.94 -25.36 14.98
CA ALA A 260 2.01 -24.14 15.80
C ALA A 260 1.98 -24.41 17.32
N ARG A 261 1.88 -25.67 17.76
CA ARG A 261 1.88 -26.06 19.18
C ARG A 261 3.30 -26.10 19.73
N SER A 262 3.61 -25.24 20.70
CA SER A 262 4.94 -25.15 21.33
C SER A 262 5.34 -26.42 22.08
N GLU A 263 4.38 -27.31 22.34
CA GLU A 263 4.59 -28.60 22.98
C GLU A 263 5.43 -29.58 22.15
N HIS A 264 5.61 -29.33 20.84
CA HIS A 264 6.49 -30.15 20.02
C HIS A 264 7.96 -29.96 20.40
N SER A 265 8.64 -31.06 20.71
CA SER A 265 10.08 -31.11 20.88
C SER A 265 10.83 -30.91 19.55
N ALA A 266 12.09 -30.49 19.64
CA ALA A 266 12.97 -30.37 18.48
C ALA A 266 13.08 -31.69 17.71
N THR A 267 13.21 -32.83 18.41
CA THR A 267 13.28 -34.16 17.81
C THR A 267 12.02 -34.52 17.02
N THR A 268 10.84 -34.15 17.51
CA THR A 268 9.59 -34.34 16.77
C THR A 268 9.55 -33.46 15.53
N ILE A 269 9.94 -32.19 15.64
CA ILE A 269 9.99 -31.27 14.48
C ILE A 269 10.93 -31.83 13.40
N GLU A 270 12.14 -32.25 13.77
CA GLU A 270 13.09 -32.89 12.85
C GLU A 270 12.51 -34.12 12.17
N LYS A 271 11.89 -35.02 12.95
CA LYS A 271 11.29 -36.26 12.43
C LYS A 271 10.21 -35.98 11.39
N TYR A 272 9.38 -34.95 11.59
CA TYR A 272 8.26 -34.63 10.69
C TYR A 272 8.58 -33.57 9.65
N TYR A 273 9.75 -32.93 9.69
CA TYR A 273 10.15 -31.87 8.76
C TYR A 273 10.01 -32.26 7.27
N PRO A 274 10.45 -33.45 6.80
CA PRO A 274 10.26 -33.84 5.41
C PRO A 274 8.78 -33.93 4.99
N LYS A 275 7.90 -34.37 5.90
CA LYS A 275 6.45 -34.40 5.65
C LYS A 275 5.86 -32.99 5.70
N ALA A 276 6.34 -32.14 6.59
CA ALA A 276 5.92 -30.74 6.68
C ALA A 276 6.27 -29.99 5.39
N LEU A 277 7.45 -30.22 4.79
CA LEU A 277 7.82 -29.71 3.47
C LEU A 277 6.82 -30.13 2.39
N ASP A 278 6.52 -31.42 2.29
CA ASP A 278 5.58 -31.95 1.31
C ASP A 278 4.15 -31.39 1.50
N TRP A 279 3.63 -31.39 2.74
CA TRP A 279 2.31 -30.84 3.05
C TRP A 279 2.26 -29.33 2.86
N GLY A 280 3.30 -28.61 3.27
CA GLY A 280 3.42 -27.18 3.15
C GLY A 280 3.44 -26.72 1.70
N ALA A 281 4.20 -27.42 0.86
CA ALA A 281 4.29 -27.14 -0.57
C ALA A 281 2.99 -27.43 -1.33
N ARG A 282 2.31 -28.54 -1.00
CA ARG A 282 1.13 -29.00 -1.74
C ARG A 282 -0.19 -28.45 -1.23
N LEU A 283 -0.31 -28.16 0.07
CA LEU A 283 -1.59 -27.90 0.71
C LEU A 283 -1.69 -26.49 1.30
N ASN A 284 -0.75 -26.10 2.17
CA ASN A 284 -0.80 -24.80 2.86
C ASN A 284 0.57 -24.39 3.41
N TYR A 285 1.10 -23.26 2.92
CA TYR A 285 2.37 -22.71 3.37
C TYR A 285 2.40 -22.32 4.86
N GLY A 286 1.23 -22.10 5.50
CA GLY A 286 1.15 -21.84 6.94
C GLY A 286 1.83 -22.91 7.81
N ILE A 287 1.88 -24.16 7.33
CA ILE A 287 2.65 -25.23 7.99
C ILE A 287 4.14 -24.87 8.06
N LEU A 288 4.72 -24.38 6.97
CA LEU A 288 6.13 -24.01 6.89
C LEU A 288 6.44 -22.73 7.63
N VAL A 289 5.49 -21.78 7.63
CA VAL A 289 5.57 -20.59 8.48
C VAL A 289 5.68 -21.00 9.94
N ASN A 290 4.79 -21.88 10.40
CA ASN A 290 4.79 -22.35 11.79
C ASN A 290 6.08 -23.10 12.11
N ILE A 291 6.55 -24.02 11.24
CA ILE A 291 7.85 -24.68 11.40
C ILE A 291 8.98 -23.67 11.52
N ALA A 292 9.03 -22.68 10.63
CA ALA A 292 10.08 -21.67 10.66
C ALA A 292 10.08 -20.96 12.02
N THR A 293 8.93 -20.46 12.49
CA THR A 293 8.81 -19.62 13.69
C THR A 293 8.66 -20.39 15.00
N HIS A 294 8.70 -21.71 14.96
CA HIS A 294 8.46 -22.52 16.14
C HIS A 294 9.67 -22.46 17.11
N PRO A 295 9.46 -22.25 18.42
CA PRO A 295 10.53 -22.01 19.39
C PRO A 295 11.54 -23.16 19.50
N ASN A 296 11.09 -24.39 19.25
CA ASN A 296 11.93 -25.59 19.32
C ASN A 296 12.46 -26.05 17.95
N THR A 297 12.27 -25.29 16.87
CA THR A 297 12.82 -25.68 15.56
C THR A 297 14.35 -25.52 15.57
N PRO A 298 15.12 -26.58 15.26
CA PRO A 298 16.56 -26.46 15.13
C PRO A 298 16.95 -25.45 14.06
N ARG A 299 17.98 -24.64 14.34
CA ARG A 299 18.50 -23.64 13.41
C ARG A 299 18.81 -24.23 12.03
N SER A 300 19.36 -25.44 11.97
CA SER A 300 19.69 -26.12 10.71
C SER A 300 18.48 -26.29 9.79
N LEU A 301 17.29 -26.53 10.34
CA LEU A 301 16.05 -26.65 9.55
C LEU A 301 15.50 -25.30 9.12
N VAL A 302 15.68 -24.26 9.95
CA VAL A 302 15.34 -22.88 9.56
C VAL A 302 16.23 -22.44 8.40
N GLU A 303 17.53 -22.73 8.47
CA GLU A 303 18.48 -22.45 7.39
C GLU A 303 18.16 -23.25 6.12
N ASP A 304 17.89 -24.55 6.23
CA ASP A 304 17.47 -25.38 5.10
C ASP A 304 16.22 -24.83 4.40
N LEU A 305 15.20 -24.44 5.18
CA LEU A 305 13.99 -23.83 4.66
C LEU A 305 14.27 -22.47 3.99
N ALA A 306 15.11 -21.64 4.61
CA ALA A 306 15.46 -20.32 4.10
C ALA A 306 16.23 -20.37 2.76
N LEU A 307 16.99 -21.44 2.54
CA LEU A 307 17.77 -21.69 1.33
C LEU A 307 16.98 -22.42 0.23
N SER A 308 15.73 -22.82 0.50
CA SER A 308 14.92 -23.55 -0.47
C SER A 308 14.62 -22.71 -1.72
N THR A 309 15.05 -23.20 -2.87
CA THR A 309 14.84 -22.57 -4.18
C THR A 309 13.57 -23.03 -4.89
N THR A 310 12.94 -24.11 -4.40
CA THR A 310 11.75 -24.72 -5.02
C THR A 310 10.45 -24.17 -4.44
N LEU A 311 10.52 -23.54 -3.26
CA LEU A 311 9.38 -22.96 -2.56
C LEU A 311 9.21 -21.48 -2.88
N PRO A 312 7.97 -20.95 -2.90
CA PRO A 312 7.73 -19.53 -3.13
C PRO A 312 8.08 -18.68 -1.90
N GLY A 313 8.22 -17.37 -2.11
CA GLY A 313 8.69 -16.43 -1.08
C GLY A 313 7.81 -16.40 0.17
N GLY A 314 6.50 -16.56 0.03
CA GLY A 314 5.58 -16.61 1.17
C GLY A 314 5.81 -17.82 2.09
N ALA A 315 6.44 -18.89 1.60
CA ALA A 315 6.74 -20.09 2.37
C ALA A 315 8.09 -20.00 3.09
N VAL A 316 9.11 -19.45 2.42
CA VAL A 316 10.49 -19.37 2.94
C VAL A 316 10.78 -18.07 3.68
N GLY A 317 10.01 -17.01 3.43
CA GLY A 317 10.22 -15.66 3.97
C GLY A 317 10.37 -15.61 5.49
N PRO A 318 9.51 -16.28 6.29
CA PRO A 318 9.66 -16.32 7.75
C PRO A 318 10.96 -16.99 8.22
N ALA A 319 11.43 -18.01 7.49
CA ALA A 319 12.71 -18.65 7.78
C ALA A 319 13.89 -17.73 7.43
N GLN A 320 13.84 -17.09 6.26
CA GLN A 320 14.84 -16.09 5.85
C GLN A 320 14.91 -14.91 6.83
N ALA A 321 13.76 -14.44 7.33
CA ALA A 321 13.70 -13.37 8.33
C ALA A 321 14.39 -13.77 9.64
N GLN A 322 14.27 -15.02 10.06
CA GLN A 322 14.98 -15.52 11.23
C GLN A 322 16.47 -15.70 11.02
N VAL A 323 16.89 -16.17 9.84
CA VAL A 323 18.32 -16.21 9.49
C VAL A 323 18.90 -14.80 9.48
N LYS A 324 18.17 -13.81 8.97
CA LYS A 324 18.56 -12.39 9.05
C LYS A 324 18.65 -11.89 10.50
N GLN A 325 17.67 -12.20 11.34
CA GLN A 325 17.71 -11.83 12.76
C GLN A 325 18.92 -12.45 13.47
N PHE A 326 19.22 -13.71 13.18
CA PHE A 326 20.44 -14.34 13.70
C PHE A 326 21.70 -13.62 13.24
N ALA A 327 21.80 -13.26 11.96
CA ALA A 327 22.93 -12.49 11.46
C ALA A 327 23.09 -11.16 12.22
N GLU A 328 21.98 -10.47 12.49
CA GLU A 328 21.98 -9.23 13.28
C GLU A 328 22.46 -9.47 14.72
N ASP A 329 22.06 -10.57 15.35
CA ASP A 329 22.48 -10.92 16.71
C ASP A 329 23.98 -11.27 16.80
N VAL A 330 24.54 -11.95 15.79
CA VAL A 330 25.99 -12.18 15.67
C VAL A 330 26.72 -10.86 15.51
N LEU A 331 26.24 -10.00 14.61
CA LEU A 331 26.86 -8.71 14.31
C LEU A 331 26.76 -7.72 15.48
N ALA A 332 25.77 -7.88 16.36
CA ALA A 332 25.65 -7.14 17.63
C ALA A 332 26.51 -7.71 18.76
N GLY A 333 27.17 -8.86 18.57
CA GLY A 333 27.96 -9.53 19.59
C GLY A 333 27.13 -10.20 20.68
N HIS A 334 25.85 -10.46 20.43
CA HIS A 334 24.94 -11.13 21.39
C HIS A 334 25.07 -12.66 21.36
N THR A 335 25.72 -13.22 20.34
CA THR A 335 25.85 -14.67 20.11
C THR A 335 27.29 -15.04 19.70
N ASP A 336 27.50 -16.22 19.13
CA ASP A 336 28.84 -16.68 18.70
C ASP A 336 29.44 -15.74 17.65
N THR A 337 30.55 -15.09 18.02
CA THR A 337 31.33 -14.17 17.17
C THR A 337 32.61 -14.81 16.64
N SER A 338 32.66 -16.14 16.56
CA SER A 338 33.78 -16.86 15.92
C SER A 338 33.88 -16.55 14.42
N ASP A 339 35.10 -16.61 13.88
CA ASP A 339 35.35 -16.46 12.43
C ASP A 339 34.50 -17.44 11.60
N ASP A 340 34.32 -18.67 12.08
CA ASP A 340 33.50 -19.70 11.44
C ASP A 340 32.03 -19.27 11.33
N SER A 341 31.49 -18.63 12.37
CA SER A 341 30.13 -18.09 12.36
C SER A 341 29.95 -16.99 11.31
N PHE A 342 30.91 -16.07 11.16
CA PHE A 342 30.85 -15.06 10.09
C PHE A 342 30.98 -15.67 8.69
N HIS A 343 31.84 -16.68 8.52
CA HIS A 343 31.94 -17.42 7.27
C HIS A 343 30.63 -18.16 6.93
N HIS A 344 29.98 -18.77 7.92
CA HIS A 344 28.67 -19.41 7.74
C HIS A 344 27.59 -18.40 7.34
N LEU A 345 27.52 -17.23 7.99
CA LEU A 345 26.57 -16.16 7.61
C LEU A 345 26.77 -15.71 6.17
N TYR A 346 28.02 -15.57 5.72
CA TYR A 346 28.32 -15.26 4.33
C TYR A 346 27.80 -16.36 3.38
N GLU A 347 28.05 -17.63 3.68
CA GLU A 347 27.58 -18.76 2.88
C GLU A 347 26.05 -18.80 2.76
N LEU A 348 25.35 -18.58 3.87
CA LEU A 348 23.89 -18.48 3.88
C LEU A 348 23.43 -17.33 2.98
N ALA A 349 24.06 -16.15 3.13
CA ALA A 349 23.65 -14.95 2.42
C ALA A 349 23.78 -15.07 0.89
N ILE A 350 24.84 -15.68 0.38
CA ILE A 350 25.04 -15.85 -1.08
C ILE A 350 24.18 -16.96 -1.69
N LYS A 351 23.76 -17.96 -0.89
CA LYS A 351 22.90 -19.06 -1.35
C LYS A 351 21.42 -18.74 -1.20
N MET A 352 21.09 -17.74 -0.38
CA MET A 352 19.70 -17.39 -0.10
C MET A 352 19.01 -16.88 -1.36
N PRO A 353 17.92 -17.53 -1.81
CA PRO A 353 17.19 -17.10 -2.99
C PRO A 353 16.47 -15.77 -2.76
N THR A 354 16.34 -15.01 -3.84
CA THR A 354 15.62 -13.74 -3.88
C THR A 354 14.16 -13.95 -4.24
N HIS A 355 13.25 -13.43 -3.41
CA HIS A 355 11.80 -13.55 -3.65
C HIS A 355 11.09 -12.20 -3.47
N GLY A 356 10.30 -11.79 -4.46
CA GLY A 356 9.44 -10.61 -4.37
C GLY A 356 10.21 -9.30 -4.20
N TRP A 357 9.88 -8.53 -3.16
CA TRP A 357 10.41 -7.17 -2.91
C TRP A 357 11.56 -7.12 -1.89
N THR A 358 11.92 -8.26 -1.28
CA THR A 358 12.91 -8.32 -0.20
C THR A 358 14.03 -9.31 -0.53
N ASP A 359 15.27 -8.83 -0.45
CA ASP A 359 16.48 -9.63 -0.64
C ASP A 359 17.23 -9.75 0.71
N ASN A 360 16.83 -10.76 1.49
CA ASN A 360 17.40 -10.98 2.83
C ASN A 360 18.88 -11.40 2.76
N GLY A 361 19.29 -12.14 1.73
CA GLY A 361 20.70 -12.49 1.49
C GLY A 361 21.55 -11.24 1.30
N LYS A 362 21.13 -10.33 0.40
CA LYS A 362 21.77 -9.02 0.24
C LYS A 362 21.75 -8.18 1.51
N ALA A 363 20.66 -8.21 2.27
CA ALA A 363 20.59 -7.49 3.54
C ALA A 363 21.65 -7.98 4.54
N ILE A 364 21.88 -9.30 4.61
CA ILE A 364 22.95 -9.89 5.43
C ILE A 364 24.33 -9.49 4.89
N LEU A 365 24.57 -9.59 3.57
CA LEU A 365 25.84 -9.14 2.96
C LEU A 365 26.13 -7.67 3.25
N PHE A 366 25.11 -6.81 3.17
CA PHE A 366 25.24 -5.40 3.49
C PHE A 366 25.53 -5.16 4.97
N ALA A 367 24.93 -5.94 5.87
CA ALA A 367 25.19 -5.87 7.30
C ALA A 367 26.62 -6.32 7.63
N LEU A 368 27.08 -7.42 7.04
CA LEU A 368 28.48 -7.88 7.12
C LEU A 368 29.44 -6.81 6.60
N ALA A 369 29.12 -6.19 5.46
CA ALA A 369 29.92 -5.13 4.87
C ALA A 369 30.00 -3.85 5.71
N LYS A 370 29.05 -3.60 6.62
CA LYS A 370 29.06 -2.42 7.50
C LYS A 370 29.61 -2.68 8.89
N SER A 371 29.53 -3.91 9.36
CA SER A 371 29.83 -4.21 10.76
C SER A 371 31.34 -4.14 11.05
N PRO A 372 31.79 -3.37 12.06
CA PRO A 372 33.21 -3.20 12.37
C PRO A 372 33.84 -4.47 12.96
N ILE A 373 33.03 -5.45 13.39
CA ILE A 373 33.50 -6.72 13.94
C ILE A 373 33.62 -7.82 12.88
N THR A 374 33.23 -7.56 11.63
CA THR A 374 33.36 -8.55 10.55
C THR A 374 34.85 -8.84 10.29
N PRO A 375 35.30 -10.12 10.35
CA PRO A 375 36.68 -10.48 10.09
C PRO A 375 37.13 -10.06 8.69
N ALA A 376 38.41 -9.67 8.56
CA ALA A 376 38.97 -9.22 7.29
C ALA A 376 38.89 -10.29 6.19
N THR A 377 38.99 -11.57 6.57
CA THR A 377 38.82 -12.73 5.67
C THR A 377 37.42 -12.79 5.08
N VAL A 378 36.39 -12.50 5.87
CA VAL A 378 35.00 -12.48 5.43
C VAL A 378 34.72 -11.23 4.61
N LEU A 379 35.20 -10.05 5.02
CA LEU A 379 35.08 -8.82 4.24
C LEU A 379 35.68 -8.94 2.83
N ALA A 380 36.80 -9.66 2.68
CA ALA A 380 37.38 -9.93 1.36
C ALA A 380 36.43 -10.75 0.46
N ARG A 381 35.68 -11.70 1.03
CA ARG A 381 34.66 -12.47 0.30
C ARG A 381 33.40 -11.65 0.01
N VAL A 382 33.01 -10.77 0.93
CA VAL A 382 31.89 -9.84 0.74
C VAL A 382 32.21 -8.81 -0.37
N ALA A 383 33.48 -8.45 -0.54
CA ALA A 383 33.92 -7.59 -1.65
C ALA A 383 33.73 -8.21 -3.04
N ASP A 384 33.62 -9.54 -3.14
CA ASP A 384 33.29 -10.24 -4.40
C ASP A 384 31.78 -10.23 -4.72
N ALA A 385 30.93 -9.77 -3.80
CA ALA A 385 29.49 -9.72 -4.05
C ALA A 385 29.17 -8.79 -5.24
N ASP A 386 28.32 -9.24 -6.16
CA ASP A 386 27.93 -8.48 -7.37
C ASP A 386 26.88 -7.39 -7.05
N ASP A 387 27.16 -6.53 -6.07
CA ASP A 387 26.26 -5.47 -5.63
C ASP A 387 27.00 -4.17 -5.28
N GLU A 388 26.65 -3.08 -5.97
CA GLU A 388 27.27 -1.76 -5.78
C GLU A 388 27.15 -1.27 -4.33
N PHE A 389 26.00 -1.47 -3.67
CA PHE A 389 25.77 -0.94 -2.32
C PHE A 389 26.55 -1.72 -1.27
N VAL A 390 26.61 -3.05 -1.41
CA VAL A 390 27.43 -3.91 -0.54
C VAL A 390 28.90 -3.54 -0.67
N GLN A 391 29.44 -3.47 -1.88
CA GLN A 391 30.85 -3.11 -2.09
C GLN A 391 31.21 -1.71 -1.57
N LYS A 392 30.33 -0.72 -1.81
CA LYS A 392 30.55 0.64 -1.28
C LYS A 392 30.52 0.70 0.24
N ALA A 393 29.70 -0.12 0.91
CA ALA A 393 29.66 -0.17 2.36
C ALA A 393 31.01 -0.57 2.96
N ILE A 394 31.74 -1.48 2.30
CA ILE A 394 33.07 -1.94 2.75
C ILE A 394 34.07 -0.77 2.79
N LEU A 395 34.00 0.16 1.84
CA LEU A 395 34.92 1.30 1.75
C LEU A 395 34.79 2.30 2.91
N SER A 396 33.73 2.19 3.73
CA SER A 396 33.57 3.01 4.94
C SER A 396 34.26 2.44 6.19
N HIS A 397 34.90 1.27 6.08
CA HIS A 397 35.65 0.68 7.19
C HIS A 397 36.94 1.43 7.50
N ALA A 398 37.12 1.77 8.78
CA ALA A 398 38.30 2.49 9.26
C ALA A 398 39.62 1.74 9.01
N ASN A 399 39.58 0.41 8.95
CA ASN A 399 40.76 -0.45 8.79
C ASN A 399 40.67 -1.34 7.54
N ILE A 400 40.11 -0.83 6.44
CA ILE A 400 40.06 -1.59 5.18
C ILE A 400 41.47 -2.00 4.73
N SER A 401 41.66 -3.28 4.40
CA SER A 401 42.97 -3.79 4.01
C SER A 401 43.36 -3.35 2.60
N ALA A 402 44.66 -3.21 2.34
CA ALA A 402 45.18 -2.89 1.00
C ALA A 402 44.78 -3.94 -0.05
N GLN A 403 44.60 -5.20 0.36
CA GLN A 403 44.11 -6.27 -0.51
C GLN A 403 42.68 -6.01 -0.97
N ILE A 404 41.77 -5.69 -0.04
CA ILE A 404 40.37 -5.39 -0.36
C ILE A 404 40.26 -4.11 -1.20
N LEU A 405 41.03 -3.08 -0.89
CA LEU A 405 41.09 -1.86 -1.72
C LEU A 405 41.52 -2.16 -3.15
N THR A 406 42.50 -3.05 -3.33
CA THR A 406 42.98 -3.48 -4.65
C THR A 406 41.92 -4.30 -5.41
N GLN A 407 41.17 -5.14 -4.70
CA GLN A 407 40.05 -5.87 -5.29
C GLN A 407 38.95 -4.92 -5.76
N LEU A 408 38.51 -3.98 -4.90
CA LEU A 408 37.44 -3.03 -5.20
C LEU A 408 37.82 -2.00 -6.27
N SER A 409 39.10 -1.69 -6.47
CA SER A 409 39.54 -0.81 -7.57
C SER A 409 39.33 -1.42 -8.95
N THR A 410 39.09 -2.74 -9.03
CA THR A 410 38.76 -3.45 -10.26
C THR A 410 37.27 -3.79 -10.38
N SER A 411 36.44 -3.31 -9.45
CA SER A 411 34.99 -3.54 -9.46
C SER A 411 34.37 -3.16 -10.80
N ARG A 412 33.37 -3.93 -11.26
CA ARG A 412 32.58 -3.57 -12.46
C ARG A 412 31.84 -2.24 -12.29
N PHE A 413 31.53 -1.83 -11.05
CA PHE A 413 30.75 -0.65 -10.75
C PHE A 413 31.63 0.60 -10.69
N ALA A 414 31.39 1.56 -11.58
CA ALA A 414 32.17 2.81 -11.65
C ALA A 414 32.17 3.57 -10.33
N ARG A 415 31.01 3.62 -9.65
CA ARG A 415 30.85 4.29 -8.35
C ARG A 415 31.61 3.63 -7.20
N VAL A 416 31.88 2.33 -7.29
CA VAL A 416 32.77 1.65 -6.33
C VAL A 416 34.21 2.07 -6.58
N ARG A 417 34.67 2.02 -7.84
CA ARG A 417 36.03 2.43 -8.22
C ARG A 417 36.30 3.91 -7.92
N GLU A 418 35.31 4.77 -8.12
CA GLU A 418 35.34 6.18 -7.68
C GLU A 418 35.47 6.28 -6.16
N ALA A 419 34.66 5.54 -5.40
CA ALA A 419 34.69 5.59 -3.94
C ALA A 419 36.01 5.07 -3.34
N VAL A 420 36.74 4.18 -4.03
CA VAL A 420 38.09 3.76 -3.62
C VAL A 420 39.05 4.96 -3.52
N LEU A 421 38.87 5.98 -4.38
CA LEU A 421 39.68 7.20 -4.39
C LEU A 421 39.39 8.13 -3.21
N ALA A 422 38.35 7.87 -2.40
CA ALA A 422 38.16 8.60 -1.14
C ALA A 422 39.11 8.10 -0.04
N ASN A 423 39.79 6.97 -0.24
CA ASN A 423 40.70 6.41 0.73
C ASN A 423 42.09 7.08 0.66
N PRO A 424 42.59 7.69 1.75
CA PRO A 424 43.86 8.42 1.75
C PRO A 424 45.08 7.51 1.52
N ASP A 425 44.98 6.22 1.84
CA ASP A 425 46.07 5.25 1.73
C ASP A 425 46.12 4.55 0.36
N ILE A 426 45.46 5.13 -0.65
CA ILE A 426 45.48 4.60 -2.01
C ILE A 426 46.90 4.61 -2.58
N ARG A 427 47.33 3.47 -3.12
CA ARG A 427 48.68 3.30 -3.63
C ARG A 427 48.87 3.98 -4.99
N PRO A 428 50.06 4.57 -5.28
CA PRO A 428 50.31 5.26 -6.55
C PRO A 428 50.02 4.43 -7.81
N GLU A 429 50.30 3.12 -7.77
CA GLU A 429 50.00 2.21 -8.87
C GLU A 429 48.49 2.05 -9.14
N MET A 430 47.64 2.18 -8.11
CA MET A 430 46.19 2.16 -8.27
C MET A 430 45.69 3.47 -8.87
N LEU A 431 46.26 4.60 -8.45
CA LEU A 431 45.99 5.91 -9.07
C LEU A 431 46.35 5.92 -10.56
N LEU A 432 47.47 5.28 -10.93
CA LEU A 432 47.87 5.11 -12.33
C LEU A 432 46.90 4.23 -13.13
N ALA A 433 46.43 3.13 -12.55
CA ALA A 433 45.45 2.27 -13.21
C ALA A 433 44.11 3.01 -13.40
N LEU A 434 43.63 3.69 -12.36
CA LEU A 434 42.35 4.41 -12.35
C LEU A 434 42.39 5.71 -13.17
N SER A 435 43.56 6.31 -13.41
CA SER A 435 43.67 7.49 -14.30
C SER A 435 43.35 7.15 -15.75
N ARG A 436 43.42 5.86 -16.10
CA ARG A 436 43.10 5.31 -17.43
C ARG A 436 41.75 4.57 -17.45
N ASP A 437 40.93 4.77 -16.42
CA ASP A 437 39.61 4.14 -16.34
C ASP A 437 38.73 4.56 -17.52
N LYS A 438 37.89 3.64 -18.00
CA LYS A 438 36.95 3.93 -19.10
C LYS A 438 35.92 5.00 -18.73
N GLU A 439 35.57 5.12 -17.44
CA GLU A 439 34.55 6.03 -16.96
C GLU A 439 35.15 7.38 -16.54
N GLY A 440 34.67 8.47 -17.15
CA GLY A 440 35.17 9.81 -16.90
C GLY A 440 35.05 10.27 -15.44
N ILE A 441 34.04 9.79 -14.70
CA ILE A 441 33.86 10.11 -13.27
C ILE A 441 35.00 9.54 -12.40
N VAL A 442 35.48 8.34 -12.71
CA VAL A 442 36.60 7.71 -11.99
C VAL A 442 37.89 8.48 -12.27
N ARG A 443 38.14 8.80 -13.55
CA ARG A 443 39.28 9.64 -13.93
C ARG A 443 39.21 11.02 -13.27
N ALA A 444 38.02 11.63 -13.19
CA ALA A 444 37.85 12.94 -12.56
C ALA A 444 38.19 12.91 -11.06
N ALA A 445 37.85 11.82 -10.37
CA ALA A 445 38.24 11.61 -8.99
C ALA A 445 39.77 11.45 -8.82
N VAL A 446 40.46 10.76 -9.74
CA VAL A 446 41.93 10.69 -9.74
C VAL A 446 42.55 12.08 -9.91
N ALA A 447 42.04 12.89 -10.85
CA ALA A 447 42.51 14.25 -11.04
C ALA A 447 42.28 15.15 -9.81
N ALA A 448 41.24 14.90 -9.02
CA ALA A 448 40.96 15.64 -7.79
C ALA A 448 41.81 15.18 -6.59
N HIS A 449 42.32 13.95 -6.61
CA HIS A 449 42.95 13.35 -5.44
C HIS A 449 44.31 14.02 -5.10
N PRO A 450 44.52 14.48 -3.85
CA PRO A 450 45.71 15.25 -3.49
C PRO A 450 47.00 14.44 -3.57
N ALA A 451 46.96 13.12 -3.39
CA ALA A 451 48.14 12.27 -3.51
C ALA A 451 48.48 11.88 -4.97
N THR A 452 47.71 12.35 -5.97
CA THR A 452 47.95 11.98 -7.37
C THR A 452 49.32 12.46 -7.85
N PRO A 453 50.21 11.53 -8.26
CA PRO A 453 51.51 11.88 -8.79
C PRO A 453 51.43 12.88 -9.94
N THR A 454 52.33 13.86 -9.92
CA THR A 454 52.45 14.89 -10.96
C THR A 454 52.53 14.31 -12.38
N ALA A 455 53.23 13.19 -12.58
CA ALA A 455 53.32 12.54 -13.89
C ALA A 455 51.94 12.12 -14.42
N ILE A 456 51.06 11.62 -13.56
CA ILE A 456 49.69 11.23 -13.91
C ILE A 456 48.86 12.47 -14.25
N LEU A 457 48.97 13.56 -13.46
CA LEU A 457 48.26 14.81 -13.72
C LEU A 457 48.63 15.42 -15.09
N ILE A 458 49.89 15.24 -15.52
CA ILE A 458 50.36 15.66 -16.85
C ILE A 458 49.71 14.81 -17.95
N GLU A 459 49.65 13.49 -17.79
CA GLU A 459 49.00 12.58 -18.76
C GLU A 459 47.52 12.93 -18.97
N MET A 460 46.84 13.43 -17.93
CA MET A 460 45.39 13.70 -17.95
C MET A 460 45.03 15.09 -18.53
N GLN A 461 46.00 15.94 -18.88
CA GLN A 461 45.71 17.33 -19.30
C GLN A 461 44.85 17.44 -20.56
N THR A 462 44.85 16.42 -21.42
CA THR A 462 44.05 16.35 -22.65
C THR A 462 42.86 15.38 -22.52
N ASP A 463 42.47 15.00 -21.30
CA ASP A 463 41.32 14.11 -21.08
C ASP A 463 40.06 14.73 -21.71
N GLU A 464 39.23 13.92 -22.35
CA GLU A 464 37.99 14.37 -23.00
C GLU A 464 36.93 14.84 -21.99
N TYR A 465 36.95 14.31 -20.77
CA TYR A 465 35.92 14.56 -19.77
C TYR A 465 36.12 15.90 -19.08
N PHE A 466 35.09 16.76 -19.12
CA PHE A 466 35.13 18.12 -18.59
C PHE A 466 35.59 18.18 -17.13
N ASP A 467 35.04 17.30 -16.27
CA ASP A 467 35.35 17.34 -14.84
C ASP A 467 36.78 16.87 -14.53
N VAL A 468 37.40 16.05 -15.39
CA VAL A 468 38.83 15.71 -15.25
C VAL A 468 39.66 16.97 -15.38
N ARG A 469 39.51 17.69 -16.51
CA ARG A 469 40.28 18.91 -16.78
C ARG A 469 40.01 19.99 -15.73
N ARG A 470 38.78 20.09 -15.25
CA ARG A 470 38.43 21.02 -14.16
C ARG A 470 39.09 20.65 -12.84
N ASN A 471 39.11 19.36 -12.48
CA ASN A 471 39.72 18.91 -11.24
C ASN A 471 41.25 19.03 -11.26
N LEU A 472 41.90 18.89 -12.43
CA LEU A 472 43.32 19.23 -12.58
C LEU A 472 43.60 20.66 -12.13
N ILE A 473 42.78 21.65 -12.51
CA ILE A 473 43.00 23.05 -12.10
C ILE A 473 42.98 23.20 -10.57
N ARG A 474 42.12 22.44 -9.90
CA ARG A 474 41.87 22.51 -8.46
C ARG A 474 42.87 21.70 -7.64
N ASN A 475 43.55 20.74 -8.24
CA ASN A 475 44.49 19.89 -7.54
C ASN A 475 45.76 20.69 -7.18
N PRO A 476 46.18 20.68 -5.89
CA PRO A 476 47.33 21.45 -5.42
C PRO A 476 48.64 21.01 -6.09
N ASN A 477 48.75 19.75 -6.50
CA ASN A 477 49.95 19.16 -7.09
C ASN A 477 50.01 19.26 -8.63
N THR A 478 48.99 19.89 -9.25
CA THR A 478 48.99 20.11 -10.70
C THR A 478 50.12 21.06 -11.09
N PRO A 479 51.01 20.70 -12.03
CA PRO A 479 52.08 21.57 -12.51
C PRO A 479 51.58 22.84 -13.19
N GLU A 480 52.40 23.88 -13.15
CA GLU A 480 52.12 25.10 -13.91
C GLU A 480 52.00 24.84 -15.42
N SER A 481 52.76 23.89 -15.98
CA SER A 481 52.68 23.50 -17.39
C SER A 481 51.28 23.01 -17.80
N VAL A 482 50.64 22.21 -16.94
CA VAL A 482 49.27 21.72 -17.16
C VAL A 482 48.27 22.89 -17.09
N LEU A 483 48.42 23.79 -16.12
CA LEU A 483 47.57 24.98 -16.03
C LEU A 483 47.71 25.91 -17.26
N VAL A 484 48.92 26.03 -17.82
CA VAL A 484 49.16 26.80 -19.06
C VAL A 484 48.47 26.14 -20.26
N ALA A 485 48.52 24.81 -20.37
CA ALA A 485 47.78 24.09 -21.41
C ALA A 485 46.26 24.32 -21.28
N LEU A 486 45.72 24.18 -20.06
CA LEU A 486 44.29 24.37 -19.77
C LEU A 486 43.82 25.83 -19.90
N ALA A 487 44.73 26.83 -19.81
CA ALA A 487 44.42 28.23 -20.11
C ALA A 487 44.12 28.50 -21.60
N SER A 488 44.27 27.49 -22.44
CA SER A 488 43.89 27.48 -23.87
C SER A 488 42.79 26.45 -24.18
N ASP A 489 42.12 25.89 -23.16
CA ASP A 489 41.05 24.91 -23.34
C ASP A 489 39.88 25.47 -24.16
N SER A 490 39.21 24.59 -24.90
CA SER A 490 38.04 24.94 -25.73
C SER A 490 36.83 25.35 -24.90
N TYR A 491 36.71 24.84 -23.66
CA TYR A 491 35.67 25.23 -22.73
C TYR A 491 36.05 26.52 -22.00
N ALA A 492 35.26 27.57 -22.20
CA ALA A 492 35.49 28.89 -21.61
C ALA A 492 35.65 28.86 -20.08
N ILE A 493 34.95 27.96 -19.39
CA ILE A 493 35.04 27.79 -17.93
C ILE A 493 36.40 27.23 -17.51
N ILE A 494 36.91 26.19 -18.19
CA ILE A 494 38.23 25.61 -17.90
C ILE A 494 39.32 26.65 -18.17
N LYS A 495 39.21 27.34 -19.31
CA LYS A 495 40.13 28.42 -19.70
C LYS A 495 40.21 29.53 -18.65
N SER A 496 39.08 30.04 -18.18
CA SER A 496 39.06 31.13 -17.20
C SER A 496 39.53 30.67 -15.82
N GLU A 497 39.10 29.50 -15.34
CA GLU A 497 39.54 28.93 -14.06
C GLU A 497 41.06 28.68 -14.05
N ALA A 498 41.63 28.15 -15.14
CA ALA A 498 43.07 27.92 -15.26
C ALA A 498 43.89 29.23 -15.25
N GLN A 499 43.44 30.26 -15.97
CA GLN A 499 44.08 31.59 -15.97
C GLN A 499 44.04 32.25 -14.59
N GLN A 500 42.94 32.06 -13.86
CA GLN A 500 42.79 32.54 -12.49
C GLN A 500 43.76 31.80 -11.56
N ALA A 501 43.84 30.48 -11.64
CA ALA A 501 44.75 29.67 -10.84
C ALA A 501 46.23 30.05 -11.08
N LEU A 502 46.64 30.24 -12.35
CA LEU A 502 47.97 30.75 -12.70
C LEU A 502 48.27 32.11 -12.07
N SER A 503 47.30 33.02 -12.13
CA SER A 503 47.44 34.36 -11.56
C SER A 503 47.57 34.33 -10.04
N GLN A 504 46.83 33.44 -9.36
CA GLN A 504 46.92 33.24 -7.91
C GLN A 504 48.28 32.69 -7.49
N ARG A 505 48.80 31.66 -8.18
CA ARG A 505 50.13 31.10 -7.89
C ARG A 505 51.25 32.12 -8.10
N LYS A 506 51.17 32.94 -9.15
CA LYS A 506 52.11 34.06 -9.38
C LYS A 506 52.09 35.10 -8.25
N LYS A 507 50.92 35.40 -7.68
CA LYS A 507 50.79 36.31 -6.52
C LYS A 507 51.39 35.69 -5.26
N GLN A 508 51.14 34.41 -4.99
CA GLN A 508 51.71 33.69 -3.85
C GLN A 508 53.24 33.63 -3.93
N ASN A 509 53.81 33.25 -5.08
CA ASN A 509 55.27 33.19 -5.26
C ASN A 509 55.94 34.57 -5.07
N LYS A 510 55.27 35.66 -5.48
CA LYS A 510 55.76 37.03 -5.23
C LYS A 510 55.71 37.43 -3.75
N GLN A 511 54.71 36.96 -2.99
CA GLN A 511 54.62 37.26 -1.55
C GLN A 511 55.66 36.48 -0.73
N VAL A 512 55.95 35.23 -1.10
CA VAL A 512 57.00 34.41 -0.45
C VAL A 512 58.39 35.02 -0.68
N ASN A 513 58.67 35.53 -1.88
CA ASN A 513 59.95 36.17 -2.22
C ASN A 513 60.17 37.58 -1.63
N VAL A 514 59.17 38.15 -0.94
CA VAL A 514 59.28 39.46 -0.26
C VAL A 514 59.49 39.29 1.25
N LEU A 515 59.32 38.07 1.77
CA LEU A 515 59.45 37.72 3.20
C LEU A 515 60.75 36.94 3.53
N HIS A 516 61.58 36.66 2.52
CA HIS A 516 62.98 36.23 2.65
C HIS A 516 63.87 37.38 2.15
#